data_AF-W4D6W5-F1
#
_entry.id   AF-W4D6W5-F1
#
_cell.length_a   1.000
_cell.length_b   1.000
_cell.length_c   1.000
_cell.angle_alpha   90.00
_cell.angle_beta   90.00
_cell.angle_gamma   90.00
#
_symmetry.space_group_name_H-M   'P 1'
#
loop_
_entity.id
_entity.type
_entity.pdbx_description
1 polymer ?
#
loop_
_entity_poly.entity_id
_entity_poly.type
_entity_poly.pdbx_seq_one_letter_code
_entity_poly.pdbx_strand_id
1 'polypeptide(L)'
;MRKTVLVMLFLFVLTACADSKDGVTTKDLAIQKVNDHKAVVEYGMSRAEAEEVLGKGEDKDIANSVMYSSGVRIMYREDKVAGITLAEESKDTYKTTGGFKIGMSKDDFKQIYGDQYLKEMERNLDYAYDATNKRYLQEKEWVAKAEDDTKIYVISAMFNGKGEADAVVLVDKRMAITLR
;
A
#
# COMPACT_ATOMS: atom_id res chain seq x y z
N MET A 1 -37.51 50.69 28.13
CA MET A 1 -38.02 49.32 27.89
C MET A 1 -38.73 49.39 26.54
N ARG A 2 -38.42 48.66 25.47
CA ARG A 2 -37.96 47.29 25.24
C ARG A 2 -37.18 47.31 23.91
N LYS A 3 -35.99 46.71 23.88
CA LYS A 3 -35.20 46.49 22.66
C LYS A 3 -35.75 45.24 21.98
N THR A 4 -36.20 45.33 20.72
CA THR A 4 -36.56 44.16 19.92
C THR A 4 -35.36 43.84 19.03
N VAL A 5 -34.57 42.86 19.44
CA VAL A 5 -33.44 42.33 18.68
C VAL A 5 -33.99 41.31 17.68
N LEU A 6 -33.90 41.64 16.39
CA LEU A 6 -34.24 40.74 15.29
C LEU A 6 -33.04 39.81 15.07
N VAL A 7 -33.14 38.55 15.50
CA VAL A 7 -32.12 37.53 15.28
C VAL A 7 -32.32 36.97 13.87
N MET A 8 -31.41 37.34 12.96
CA MET A 8 -31.36 36.82 11.60
C MET A 8 -30.60 35.49 11.61
N LEU A 9 -31.32 34.41 11.31
CA LEU A 9 -30.85 33.04 11.27
C LEU A 9 -29.88 32.85 10.08
N PHE A 10 -28.58 32.88 10.33
CA PHE A 10 -27.58 32.47 9.35
C PHE A 10 -27.59 30.94 9.24
N LEU A 11 -28.29 30.42 8.23
CA LEU A 11 -28.16 29.04 7.78
C LEU A 11 -26.77 28.85 7.15
N PHE A 12 -25.80 28.47 7.98
CA PHE A 12 -24.53 27.91 7.51
C PHE A 12 -24.84 26.57 6.84
N VAL A 13 -24.91 26.57 5.51
CA VAL A 13 -24.79 25.35 4.72
C VAL A 13 -23.35 24.89 4.90
N LEU A 14 -23.12 24.04 5.91
CA LEU A 14 -21.90 23.24 6.02
C LEU A 14 -21.92 22.27 4.83
N THR A 15 -21.37 22.74 3.70
CA THR A 15 -20.81 21.83 2.72
C THR A 15 -19.63 21.17 3.41
N ALA A 16 -19.90 20.01 4.00
CA ALA A 16 -18.86 19.06 4.31
C ALA A 16 -18.26 18.64 2.96
N CYS A 17 -17.30 19.41 2.46
CA CYS A 17 -16.29 18.88 1.58
C CYS A 17 -15.69 17.72 2.35
N ALA A 18 -16.09 16.50 1.96
CA ALA A 18 -15.52 15.28 2.48
C ALA A 18 -14.01 15.43 2.41
N ASP A 19 -13.38 15.48 3.58
CA ASP A 19 -11.94 15.50 3.76
C ASP A 19 -11.35 14.48 2.79
N SER A 20 -10.59 14.95 1.81
CA SER A 20 -9.76 14.05 1.03
C SER A 20 -8.79 13.44 2.02
N LYS A 21 -9.00 12.17 2.40
CA LYS A 21 -7.92 11.37 3.00
C LYS A 21 -6.70 11.62 2.12
N ASP A 22 -5.61 12.10 2.71
CA ASP A 22 -4.35 12.29 2.01
C ASP A 22 -4.07 11.02 1.20
N GLY A 23 -3.91 11.17 -0.12
CA GLY A 23 -3.83 10.02 -1.02
C GLY A 23 -2.61 9.14 -0.77
N VAL A 24 -2.46 8.08 -1.57
CA VAL A 24 -1.34 7.13 -1.38
C VAL A 24 -0.01 7.78 -1.76
N THR A 25 0.98 7.63 -0.89
CA THR A 25 2.36 8.08 -1.05
C THR A 25 3.35 6.90 -1.00
N THR A 26 4.64 7.17 -1.20
CA THR A 26 5.67 6.13 -1.05
C THR A 26 5.75 5.55 0.37
N LYS A 27 5.33 6.32 1.39
CA LYS A 27 5.29 5.88 2.79
C LYS A 27 4.26 4.79 3.04
N ASP A 28 3.25 4.73 2.19
CA ASP A 28 2.23 3.67 2.20
C ASP A 28 2.75 2.40 1.49
N LEU A 29 3.79 2.53 0.66
CA LEU A 29 4.55 1.43 0.08
C LEU A 29 5.73 1.04 1.00
N ALA A 30 5.40 0.76 2.26
CA ALA A 30 6.37 0.41 3.28
C ALA A 30 5.87 -0.70 4.20
N ILE A 31 6.83 -1.41 4.78
CA ILE A 31 6.60 -2.39 5.84
C ILE A 31 7.37 -2.00 7.09
N GLN A 32 6.88 -2.42 8.25
CA GLN A 32 7.53 -2.24 9.52
C GLN A 32 7.52 -3.53 10.34
N LYS A 33 8.49 -3.70 11.23
CA LYS A 33 8.43 -4.79 12.21
C LYS A 33 7.21 -4.58 13.12
N VAL A 34 6.55 -5.68 13.49
CA VAL A 34 5.34 -5.64 14.33
C VAL A 34 5.62 -4.99 15.69
N ASN A 35 6.81 -5.24 16.27
CA ASN A 35 7.20 -4.79 17.61
C ASN A 35 8.24 -3.65 17.61
N ASP A 36 8.57 -3.08 16.45
CA ASP A 36 9.53 -1.98 16.34
C ASP A 36 9.12 -1.03 15.21
N HIS A 37 8.58 0.13 15.59
CA HIS A 37 8.12 1.16 14.65
C HIS A 37 9.26 1.92 13.97
N LYS A 38 10.50 1.76 14.41
CA LYS A 38 11.68 2.38 13.77
C LYS A 38 12.29 1.49 12.69
N ALA A 39 12.05 0.18 12.78
CA ALA A 39 12.49 -0.79 11.79
C ALA A 39 11.53 -0.83 10.60
N VAL A 40 11.72 0.10 9.67
CA VAL A 40 10.88 0.33 8.48
C VAL A 40 11.68 0.08 7.21
N VAL A 41 11.10 -0.59 6.23
CA VAL A 41 11.59 -0.65 4.85
C VAL A 41 10.58 0.06 3.96
N GLU A 42 11.00 1.12 3.27
CA GLU A 42 10.16 1.96 2.43
C GLU A 42 10.63 1.90 0.97
N TYR A 43 9.68 2.04 0.05
CA TYR A 43 9.98 2.34 -1.35
C TYR A 43 11.00 3.47 -1.51
N GLY A 44 12.01 3.24 -2.36
CA GLY A 44 13.08 4.19 -2.65
C GLY A 44 14.29 4.11 -1.72
N MET A 45 14.20 3.38 -0.60
CA MET A 45 15.33 3.07 0.29
C MET A 45 16.42 2.32 -0.49
N SER A 46 17.70 2.53 -0.17
CA SER A 46 18.79 1.76 -0.77
C SER A 46 18.77 0.30 -0.31
N ARG A 47 19.39 -0.59 -1.08
CA ARG A 47 19.58 -1.99 -0.66
C ARG A 47 20.28 -2.09 0.70
N ALA A 48 21.34 -1.32 0.90
CA ALA A 48 22.10 -1.33 2.15
C ALA A 48 21.22 -0.97 3.36
N GLU A 49 20.44 0.12 3.28
CA GLU A 49 19.52 0.53 4.33
C GLU A 49 18.42 -0.52 4.58
N ALA A 50 17.89 -1.15 3.53
CA ALA A 50 16.92 -2.23 3.69
C ALA A 50 17.54 -3.46 4.40
N GLU A 51 18.79 -3.81 4.09
CA GLU A 51 19.51 -4.91 4.72
C GLU A 51 19.85 -4.64 6.21
N GLU A 52 19.97 -3.38 6.63
CA GLU A 52 20.06 -3.04 8.06
C GLU A 52 18.80 -3.46 8.84
N VAL A 53 17.64 -3.44 8.19
CA VAL A 53 16.34 -3.78 8.81
C VAL A 53 16.01 -5.27 8.66
N LEU A 54 16.23 -5.82 7.46
CA LEU A 54 15.84 -7.17 7.06
C LEU A 54 16.91 -8.23 7.34
N GLY A 55 18.16 -7.80 7.60
CA GLY A 55 19.32 -8.67 7.59
C GLY A 55 19.85 -8.90 6.16
N LYS A 56 20.83 -9.78 6.02
CA LYS A 56 21.39 -10.11 4.70
C LYS A 56 20.38 -10.90 3.86
N GLY A 57 20.26 -10.52 2.60
CA GLY A 57 19.49 -11.27 1.61
C GLY A 57 20.11 -12.63 1.29
N GLU A 58 19.30 -13.55 0.78
CA GLU A 58 19.76 -14.83 0.26
C GLU A 58 20.40 -14.67 -1.13
N ASP A 59 21.44 -15.46 -1.43
CA ASP A 59 22.21 -15.39 -2.69
C ASP A 59 21.42 -15.74 -3.97
N LYS A 60 20.11 -16.00 -3.85
CA LYS A 60 19.23 -16.35 -4.97
C LYS A 60 18.46 -15.13 -5.43
N ASP A 61 19.15 -14.27 -6.17
CA ASP A 61 18.51 -13.20 -6.92
C ASP A 61 17.63 -13.81 -8.03
N ILE A 62 16.32 -13.66 -7.90
CA ILE A 62 15.37 -14.05 -8.96
C ILE A 62 14.76 -12.77 -9.52
N ALA A 63 14.98 -12.50 -10.81
CA ALA A 63 14.35 -11.39 -11.53
C ALA A 63 14.49 -10.01 -10.82
N ASN A 64 15.71 -9.65 -10.40
CA ASN A 64 16.02 -8.43 -9.63
C ASN A 64 15.31 -8.35 -8.27
N SER A 65 14.93 -9.49 -7.71
CA SER A 65 14.39 -9.59 -6.35
C SER A 65 15.27 -10.42 -5.44
N VAL A 66 15.37 -9.96 -4.19
CA VAL A 66 16.11 -10.60 -3.11
C VAL A 66 15.10 -11.14 -2.10
N MET A 67 15.24 -12.41 -1.71
CA MET A 67 14.49 -12.99 -0.60
C MET A 67 15.26 -12.85 0.70
N TYR A 68 14.56 -12.54 1.78
CA TYR A 68 15.11 -12.45 3.12
C TYR A 68 14.57 -13.58 3.99
N SER A 69 15.38 -14.01 4.97
CA SER A 69 15.02 -15.08 5.91
C SER A 69 13.71 -14.85 6.67
N SER A 70 13.26 -13.59 6.74
CA SER A 70 11.99 -13.18 7.33
C SER A 70 10.78 -13.36 6.41
N GLY A 71 10.90 -13.98 5.24
CA GLY A 71 9.79 -14.11 4.28
C GLY A 71 9.43 -12.83 3.53
N VAL A 72 10.25 -11.78 3.69
CA VAL A 72 10.13 -10.55 2.91
C VAL A 72 10.90 -10.73 1.61
N ARG A 73 10.29 -10.37 0.48
CA ARG A 73 10.98 -10.25 -0.80
C ARG A 73 11.02 -8.78 -1.21
N ILE A 74 12.20 -8.31 -1.61
CA ILE A 74 12.37 -6.94 -2.12
C ILE A 74 12.72 -6.99 -3.60
N MET A 75 12.02 -6.22 -4.42
CA MET A 75 12.37 -5.94 -5.80
C MET A 75 13.19 -4.66 -5.86
N TYR A 76 14.36 -4.72 -6.49
CA TYR A 76 15.25 -3.58 -6.62
C TYR A 76 15.23 -3.00 -8.05
N ARG A 77 15.31 -1.67 -8.12
CA ARG A 77 15.58 -0.91 -9.36
C ARG A 77 16.67 0.09 -9.06
N GLU A 78 17.77 0.01 -9.80
CA GLU A 78 18.93 0.91 -9.61
C GLU A 78 19.40 0.92 -8.14
N ASP A 79 19.49 -0.27 -7.53
CA ASP A 79 19.88 -0.48 -6.12
C ASP A 79 18.94 0.14 -5.06
N LYS A 80 17.72 0.49 -5.46
CA LYS A 80 16.67 1.02 -4.58
C LYS A 80 15.45 0.13 -4.53
N VAL A 81 14.80 0.06 -3.37
CA VAL A 81 13.53 -0.63 -3.18
C VAL A 81 12.51 -0.05 -4.17
N ALA A 82 11.97 -0.91 -5.04
CA ALA A 82 10.91 -0.57 -5.98
C ALA A 82 9.67 -1.47 -5.80
N GLY A 83 9.79 -2.48 -4.94
CA GLY A 83 8.69 -3.35 -4.58
C GLY A 83 8.98 -4.16 -3.34
N ILE A 84 7.95 -4.43 -2.56
CA ILE A 84 8.01 -5.19 -1.32
C ILE A 84 6.91 -6.26 -1.39
N THR A 85 7.26 -7.49 -1.02
CA THR A 85 6.29 -8.58 -0.85
C THR A 85 6.46 -9.20 0.52
N LEU A 86 5.35 -9.31 1.24
CA LEU A 86 5.22 -10.14 2.44
C LEU A 86 4.65 -11.48 2.02
N ALA A 87 5.33 -12.59 2.35
CA ALA A 87 4.86 -13.95 2.18
C ALA A 87 4.52 -14.59 3.53
N GLU A 88 4.03 -15.84 3.53
CA GLU A 88 3.59 -16.55 4.73
C GLU A 88 4.63 -16.55 5.86
N GLU A 89 5.92 -16.68 5.52
CA GLU A 89 7.02 -16.72 6.49
C GLU A 89 7.25 -15.38 7.20
N SER A 90 6.72 -14.28 6.66
CA SER A 90 6.76 -12.95 7.30
C SER A 90 5.68 -12.73 8.35
N LYS A 91 4.78 -13.71 8.51
CA LYS A 91 3.71 -13.69 9.50
C LYS A 91 4.25 -13.36 10.89
N ASP A 92 3.56 -12.44 11.55
CA ASP A 92 3.88 -11.90 12.88
C ASP A 92 5.24 -11.17 13.03
N THR A 93 6.05 -11.12 11.97
CA THR A 93 7.32 -10.36 11.97
C THR A 93 7.14 -8.97 11.37
N TYR A 94 6.44 -8.88 10.24
CA TYR A 94 6.21 -7.62 9.53
C TYR A 94 4.73 -7.35 9.27
N LYS A 95 4.41 -6.07 9.13
CA LYS A 95 3.11 -5.55 8.67
C LYS A 95 3.35 -4.36 7.76
N THR A 96 2.38 -4.01 6.91
CA THR A 96 2.41 -2.73 6.20
C THR A 96 2.38 -1.57 7.20
N THR A 97 2.86 -0.39 6.81
CA THR A 97 2.72 0.82 7.64
C THR A 97 1.25 1.19 7.89
N GLY A 98 0.34 0.79 6.99
CA GLY A 98 -1.12 0.85 7.20
C GLY A 98 -1.68 -0.17 8.20
N GLY A 99 -0.86 -1.12 8.67
CA GLY A 99 -1.22 -2.10 9.70
C GLY A 99 -1.68 -3.46 9.19
N PHE A 100 -1.74 -3.68 7.88
CA PHE A 100 -2.17 -4.95 7.31
C PHE A 100 -1.05 -5.99 7.41
N LYS A 101 -1.38 -7.24 7.76
CA LYS A 101 -0.42 -8.34 7.89
C LYS A 101 -0.96 -9.64 7.30
N ILE A 102 -0.04 -10.57 7.03
CA ILE A 102 -0.37 -11.93 6.66
C ILE A 102 -1.30 -12.56 7.71
N GLY A 103 -2.31 -13.28 7.22
CA GLY A 103 -3.36 -13.91 8.02
C GLY A 103 -4.60 -13.03 8.27
N MET A 104 -4.58 -11.74 7.91
CA MET A 104 -5.77 -10.88 8.02
C MET A 104 -6.79 -11.17 6.91
N SER A 105 -8.05 -10.83 7.16
CA SER A 105 -9.16 -11.09 6.25
C SER A 105 -9.29 -10.04 5.14
N LYS A 106 -10.14 -10.34 4.14
CA LYS A 106 -10.57 -9.35 3.14
C LYS A 106 -11.24 -8.12 3.76
N ASP A 107 -12.00 -8.30 4.83
CA ASP A 107 -12.72 -7.22 5.50
C ASP A 107 -11.75 -6.29 6.25
N ASP A 108 -10.72 -6.87 6.87
CA ASP A 108 -9.64 -6.07 7.49
C ASP A 108 -8.91 -5.22 6.46
N PHE A 109 -8.65 -5.78 5.26
CA PHE A 109 -8.02 -5.04 4.18
C PHE A 109 -8.89 -3.86 3.73
N LYS A 110 -10.20 -4.10 3.56
CA LYS A 110 -11.19 -3.07 3.22
C LYS A 110 -11.33 -2.00 4.30
N GLN A 111 -11.20 -2.38 5.57
CA GLN A 111 -11.22 -1.43 6.68
C GLN A 111 -10.00 -0.50 6.67
N ILE A 112 -8.82 -1.02 6.32
CA ILE A 112 -7.57 -0.25 6.29
C ILE A 112 -7.50 0.65 5.06
N TYR A 113 -7.77 0.11 3.87
CA TYR A 113 -7.55 0.80 2.60
C TYR A 113 -8.82 1.38 1.96
N GLY A 114 -9.99 1.00 2.47
CA GLY A 114 -11.30 1.29 1.90
C GLY A 114 -11.78 0.18 0.96
N ASP A 115 -12.98 0.36 0.38
CA ASP A 115 -13.57 -0.52 -0.63
C ASP A 115 -13.96 0.20 -1.93
N GLN A 116 -14.18 1.52 -1.89
CA GLN A 116 -14.72 2.31 -3.00
C GLN A 116 -13.96 2.19 -4.33
N TYR A 117 -12.63 2.02 -4.28
CA TYR A 117 -11.78 1.95 -5.46
C TYR A 117 -11.02 0.62 -5.57
N LEU A 118 -11.45 -0.34 -4.76
CA LEU A 118 -10.84 -1.65 -4.71
C LEU A 118 -11.22 -2.45 -5.95
N LYS A 119 -10.22 -3.06 -6.58
CA LYS A 119 -10.44 -4.11 -7.55
C LYS A 119 -10.45 -5.46 -6.83
N GLU A 120 -11.61 -6.09 -6.78
CA GLU A 120 -11.75 -7.45 -6.25
C GLU A 120 -11.72 -8.46 -7.41
N MET A 121 -10.71 -9.31 -7.42
CA MET A 121 -10.63 -10.50 -8.26
C MET A 121 -10.79 -11.74 -7.36
N GLU A 122 -10.90 -12.94 -7.95
CA GLU A 122 -11.22 -14.17 -7.23
C GLU A 122 -10.35 -14.38 -5.98
N ARG A 123 -9.03 -14.19 -6.10
CA ARG A 123 -8.06 -14.42 -5.02
C ARG A 123 -7.37 -13.17 -4.50
N ASN A 124 -7.68 -11.99 -5.00
CA ASN A 124 -6.90 -10.80 -4.66
C ASN A 124 -7.74 -9.52 -4.62
N LEU A 125 -7.30 -8.62 -3.75
CA LEU A 125 -7.83 -7.28 -3.56
C LEU A 125 -6.73 -6.30 -3.92
N ASP A 126 -6.94 -5.50 -4.96
CA ASP A 126 -5.94 -4.55 -5.43
C ASP A 126 -6.41 -3.10 -5.33
N TYR A 127 -5.52 -2.25 -4.84
CA TYR A 127 -5.63 -0.80 -4.82
C TYR A 127 -4.59 -0.21 -5.76
N ALA A 128 -5.00 0.75 -6.60
CA ALA A 128 -4.06 1.56 -7.38
C ALA A 128 -4.36 3.05 -7.24
N TYR A 129 -3.29 3.83 -7.13
CA TYR A 129 -3.33 5.26 -6.96
C TYR A 129 -2.36 5.94 -7.93
N ASP A 130 -2.90 6.87 -8.72
CA ASP A 130 -2.11 7.75 -9.58
C ASP A 130 -1.62 8.94 -8.76
N ALA A 131 -0.33 8.92 -8.41
CA ALA A 131 0.29 9.96 -7.59
C ALA A 131 0.53 11.27 -8.37
N THR A 132 0.54 11.21 -9.71
CA THR A 132 0.66 12.41 -10.55
C THR A 132 -0.65 13.19 -10.54
N ASN A 133 -1.78 12.50 -10.80
CA ASN A 133 -3.10 13.10 -10.87
C ASN A 133 -3.85 13.08 -9.52
N LYS A 134 -3.23 12.52 -8.49
CA LYS A 134 -3.73 12.41 -7.11
C LYS A 134 -5.10 11.75 -7.00
N ARG A 135 -5.29 10.63 -7.68
CA ARG A 135 -6.59 9.92 -7.71
C ARG A 135 -6.43 8.41 -7.71
N TYR A 136 -7.43 7.73 -7.17
CA TYR A 136 -7.54 6.28 -7.33
C TYR A 136 -7.90 5.90 -8.77
N LEU A 137 -7.38 4.76 -9.22
CA LEU A 137 -7.63 4.22 -10.55
C LEU A 137 -8.70 3.12 -10.52
N GLN A 138 -9.68 3.21 -11.41
CA GLN A 138 -10.65 2.14 -11.64
C GLN A 138 -10.05 1.03 -12.50
N GLU A 139 -10.61 -0.18 -12.41
CA GLU A 139 -10.11 -1.37 -13.11
C GLU A 139 -9.71 -1.16 -14.58
N LYS A 140 -10.56 -0.51 -15.37
CA LYS A 140 -10.31 -0.24 -16.80
C LYS A 140 -9.06 0.62 -17.06
N GLU A 141 -8.63 1.39 -16.07
CA GLU A 141 -7.51 2.33 -16.17
C GLU A 141 -6.17 1.67 -15.83
N TRP A 142 -6.18 0.49 -15.21
CA TRP A 142 -4.96 -0.23 -14.83
C TRP A 142 -4.13 -0.66 -16.04
N VAL A 143 -4.81 -0.98 -17.14
CA VAL A 143 -4.18 -1.40 -18.41
C VAL A 143 -3.85 -0.22 -19.33
N ALA A 144 -4.32 0.99 -19.00
CA ALA A 144 -4.02 2.17 -19.78
C ALA A 144 -2.53 2.51 -19.63
N LYS A 145 -1.92 3.01 -20.70
CA LYS A 145 -0.55 3.52 -20.65
C LYS A 145 -0.52 4.78 -19.80
N ALA A 146 0.28 4.77 -18.73
CA ALA A 146 0.56 6.00 -17.98
C ALA A 146 1.76 6.71 -18.61
N GLU A 147 1.89 8.01 -18.36
CA GLU A 147 3.10 8.76 -18.74
C GLU A 147 4.33 8.23 -18.00
N ASP A 148 4.16 7.89 -16.71
CA ASP A 148 5.17 7.28 -15.88
C ASP A 148 4.55 6.21 -14.95
N ASP A 149 4.74 4.95 -15.29
CA ASP A 149 4.24 3.82 -14.47
C ASP A 149 4.90 3.75 -13.08
N THR A 150 5.99 4.48 -12.81
CA THR A 150 6.57 4.56 -11.45
C THR A 150 5.79 5.50 -10.52
N LYS A 151 4.82 6.26 -11.06
CA LYS A 151 3.93 7.16 -10.31
C LYS A 151 2.55 6.56 -10.06
N ILE A 152 2.35 5.31 -10.46
CA ILE A 152 1.15 4.56 -10.11
C ILE A 152 1.51 3.57 -9.01
N TYR A 153 1.01 3.81 -7.80
CA TYR A 153 1.28 2.97 -6.64
C TYR A 153 0.21 1.90 -6.52
N VAL A 154 0.63 0.68 -6.21
CA VAL A 154 -0.21 -0.51 -6.13
C VAL A 154 -0.01 -1.20 -4.79
N ILE A 155 -1.12 -1.44 -4.10
CA ILE A 155 -1.19 -2.24 -2.86
C ILE A 155 -2.12 -3.40 -3.15
N SER A 156 -1.62 -4.62 -3.09
CA SER A 156 -2.38 -5.83 -3.38
C SER A 156 -2.28 -6.81 -2.22
N ALA A 157 -3.39 -7.45 -1.88
CA ALA A 157 -3.42 -8.59 -0.98
C ALA A 157 -3.97 -9.81 -1.72
N MET A 158 -3.30 -10.94 -1.59
CA MET A 158 -3.76 -12.24 -2.08
C MET A 158 -4.28 -13.06 -0.90
N PHE A 159 -5.33 -13.83 -1.14
CA PHE A 159 -6.04 -14.60 -0.13
C PHE A 159 -6.05 -16.09 -0.48
N ASN A 160 -5.86 -16.91 0.56
CA ASN A 160 -5.94 -18.36 0.46
C ASN A 160 -7.40 -18.85 0.49
N GLY A 161 -7.61 -20.17 0.37
CA GLY A 161 -8.93 -20.79 0.40
C GLY A 161 -9.71 -20.65 1.72
N LYS A 162 -9.07 -20.15 2.79
CA LYS A 162 -9.71 -19.82 4.08
C LYS A 162 -10.12 -18.34 4.17
N GLY A 163 -9.82 -17.54 3.14
CA GLY A 163 -10.09 -16.10 3.15
C GLY A 163 -9.06 -15.28 3.94
N GLU A 164 -7.92 -15.86 4.27
CA GLU A 164 -6.82 -15.20 4.98
C GLU A 164 -5.74 -14.76 3.99
N ALA A 165 -5.13 -13.60 4.24
CA ALA A 165 -4.06 -13.09 3.40
C ALA A 165 -2.82 -14.00 3.46
N ASP A 166 -2.38 -14.52 2.31
CA ASP A 166 -1.17 -15.34 2.16
C ASP A 166 -0.02 -14.59 1.46
N ALA A 167 -0.32 -13.47 0.80
CA ALA A 167 0.67 -12.52 0.33
C ALA A 167 0.17 -11.07 0.36
N VAL A 168 1.10 -10.13 0.56
CA VAL A 168 0.85 -8.68 0.39
C VAL A 168 1.94 -8.11 -0.49
N VAL A 169 1.56 -7.31 -1.50
CA VAL A 169 2.47 -6.73 -2.49
C VAL A 169 2.31 -5.22 -2.50
N LEU A 170 3.42 -4.50 -2.29
CA LEU A 170 3.51 -3.03 -2.29
C LEU A 170 4.49 -2.61 -3.38
N VAL A 171 4.02 -2.06 -4.48
CA VAL A 171 4.84 -1.83 -5.68
C VAL A 171 4.40 -0.58 -6.43
N ASP A 172 5.26 -0.10 -7.32
CA ASP A 172 4.78 0.72 -8.44
C ASP A 172 4.27 -0.15 -9.60
N LYS A 173 3.50 0.44 -10.52
CA LYS A 173 2.93 -0.29 -11.65
C LYS A 173 3.99 -0.86 -12.60
N ARG A 174 5.15 -0.20 -12.75
CA ARG A 174 6.24 -0.73 -13.58
C ARG A 174 6.72 -2.08 -13.05
N MET A 175 6.83 -2.23 -11.73
CA MET A 175 7.14 -3.51 -11.09
C MET A 175 5.96 -4.48 -11.10
N ALA A 176 4.74 -4.00 -10.90
CA ALA A 176 3.54 -4.86 -10.94
C ALA A 176 3.40 -5.61 -12.28
N ILE A 177 3.79 -4.98 -13.39
CA ILE A 177 3.70 -5.59 -14.74
C ILE A 177 4.68 -6.74 -14.92
N THR A 178 5.84 -6.73 -14.24
CA THR A 178 6.86 -7.79 -14.37
C THR A 178 6.55 -9.03 -13.53
N LEU A 179 5.55 -8.95 -12.65
CA LEU A 179 5.08 -10.06 -11.82
C LEU A 179 4.02 -10.94 -12.51
N ARG A 180 3.56 -10.54 -13.70
CA ARG A 180 2.49 -11.21 -14.47
C ARG A 180 3.04 -12.14 -15.54
#